data_AF-A0A850SB33-F1
#
_entry.id   AF-A0A850SB33-F1
#
_cell.length_a   1.000
_cell.length_b   1.000
_cell.length_c   1.000
_cell.angle_alpha   90.00
_cell.angle_beta   90.00
_cell.angle_gamma   90.00
#
_symmetry.space_group_name_H-M   'P 1'
#
loop_
_entity.id
_entity.type
_entity.pdbx_description
1 polymer ?
#
loop_
_entity_poly.entity_id
_entity_poly.type
_entity_poly.pdbx_seq_one_letter_code
_entity_poly.pdbx_strand_id
1 'polypeptide(L)'
;MNNGDKARHVPKAAVALPVIAALLAATAFLPALQTAAAQSSGSASATGQIQTMYSTSYPKIQADADSSFTVQSEYHLYKPGDTVRIEGSMSSEMREETQSDTVSVNVKNASGQVVATQNATVDSSGNYSATITLPASAQEGEYSADSKIEVSASVLGLLSADVIAKLEASAEFVVGSSASFDVEASGGEQFSVDITSNSNVSEVTLNEEAKRLSFTVEGQTGTTGAAEVTIPKAMLSGEMTVLIDGQLVTAESNDVILKSQTQTDATFEINYHHSEHTVEVTGTTVVPEFPLAALIMAAGVASVVGIVAVGRATGRFGLWS
;
A
#
# COMPACT_ATOMS: atom_id res chain seq x y z
N MET A 1 72.92 -42.07 -36.82
CA MET A 1 72.29 -42.64 -35.62
C MET A 1 70.80 -42.31 -35.74
N ASN A 2 70.03 -43.16 -36.42
CA ASN A 2 69.28 -44.30 -35.85
C ASN A 2 68.05 -43.78 -35.08
N ASN A 3 66.79 -44.16 -35.32
CA ASN A 3 66.02 -44.84 -36.37
C ASN A 3 64.59 -44.95 -35.78
N GLY A 4 63.57 -45.22 -36.59
CA GLY A 4 62.25 -45.70 -36.12
C GLY A 4 61.13 -44.69 -36.33
N ASP A 5 60.46 -44.58 -37.49
CA ASP A 5 59.69 -45.62 -38.20
C ASP A 5 58.50 -46.08 -37.32
N LYS A 6 57.22 -46.13 -37.71
CA LYS A 6 56.54 -45.98 -39.01
C LYS A 6 55.02 -46.12 -38.78
N ALA A 7 54.21 -45.44 -39.60
CA ALA A 7 53.00 -45.93 -40.32
C ALA A 7 51.79 -46.54 -39.54
N ARG A 8 50.53 -46.55 -40.02
CA ARG A 8 49.82 -46.02 -41.22
C ARG A 8 48.31 -46.31 -41.04
N HIS A 9 47.50 -45.45 -41.66
CA HIS A 9 46.25 -45.68 -42.43
C HIS A 9 44.97 -46.36 -41.87
N VAL A 10 43.92 -45.52 -41.70
CA VAL A 10 42.56 -45.38 -42.36
C VAL A 10 41.79 -46.62 -42.93
N PRO A 11 40.47 -46.51 -43.27
CA PRO A 11 39.22 -46.65 -42.47
C PRO A 11 38.27 -47.78 -43.02
N LYS A 12 37.04 -47.92 -42.48
CA LYS A 12 35.76 -48.38 -43.12
C LYS A 12 34.66 -48.48 -42.03
N ALA A 13 33.56 -47.71 -42.08
CA ALA A 13 32.32 -47.85 -42.87
C ALA A 13 31.29 -48.88 -42.33
N ALA A 14 30.18 -48.33 -41.79
CA ALA A 14 28.76 -48.74 -41.78
C ALA A 14 28.30 -50.16 -41.34
N VAL A 15 27.16 -50.23 -40.61
CA VAL A 15 25.92 -50.98 -40.94
C VAL A 15 24.87 -50.94 -39.80
N ALA A 16 23.66 -50.46 -40.16
CA ALA A 16 22.26 -50.78 -39.80
C ALA A 16 21.71 -51.05 -38.36
N LEU A 17 20.56 -50.39 -38.08
CA LEU A 17 19.42 -50.64 -37.16
C LEU A 17 18.70 -52.02 -37.40
N PRO A 18 17.52 -52.38 -36.80
CA PRO A 18 16.90 -52.21 -35.45
C PRO A 18 16.14 -53.49 -34.93
N VAL A 19 15.74 -53.59 -33.64
CA VAL A 19 14.57 -54.41 -33.13
C VAL A 19 14.17 -53.89 -31.72
N ILE A 20 13.04 -53.19 -31.49
CA ILE A 20 11.67 -53.60 -31.08
C ILE A 20 11.49 -54.19 -29.65
N ALA A 21 10.68 -53.45 -28.86
CA ALA A 21 9.72 -53.79 -27.78
C ALA A 21 10.16 -54.50 -26.49
N ALA A 22 9.78 -53.93 -25.34
CA ALA A 22 8.69 -54.47 -24.51
C ALA A 22 8.34 -53.53 -23.32
N LEU A 23 7.04 -53.37 -23.15
CA LEU A 23 6.30 -52.71 -22.08
C LEU A 23 6.31 -53.59 -20.81
N LEU A 24 6.57 -53.04 -19.62
CA LEU A 24 6.05 -53.64 -18.38
C LEU A 24 5.87 -52.60 -17.27
N ALA A 25 4.65 -52.59 -16.74
CA ALA A 25 4.16 -51.73 -15.68
C ALA A 25 4.83 -52.02 -14.33
N ALA A 26 5.01 -50.98 -13.51
CA ALA A 26 5.27 -51.12 -12.09
C ALA A 26 4.26 -50.28 -11.30
N THR A 27 3.45 -51.02 -10.55
CA THR A 27 2.34 -50.66 -9.70
C THR A 27 2.75 -49.82 -8.49
N ALA A 28 1.82 -48.93 -8.09
CA ALA A 28 1.83 -48.24 -6.82
C ALA A 28 1.94 -49.22 -5.63
N PHE A 29 2.79 -48.89 -4.66
CA PHE A 29 2.78 -49.47 -3.32
C PHE A 29 2.82 -48.32 -2.30
N LEU A 30 1.70 -48.13 -1.63
CA LEU A 30 1.57 -47.35 -0.40
C LEU A 30 2.06 -48.20 0.78
N PRO A 31 2.84 -47.67 1.72
CA PRO A 31 2.95 -48.26 3.04
C PRO A 31 1.76 -47.86 3.92
N ALA A 32 1.26 -48.84 4.67
CA ALA A 32 0.12 -48.80 5.55
C ALA A 32 0.29 -47.85 6.75
N LEU A 33 -0.83 -47.26 7.14
CA LEU A 33 -1.04 -46.60 8.44
C LEU A 33 -0.71 -47.55 9.59
N GLN A 34 0.10 -47.07 10.54
CA GLN A 34 -0.02 -47.46 11.94
C GLN A 34 -0.41 -46.23 12.75
N THR A 35 -1.60 -46.33 13.34
CA THR A 35 -2.23 -45.35 14.23
C THR A 35 -1.60 -45.47 15.61
N ALA A 36 -0.93 -44.43 16.08
CA ALA A 36 -0.74 -44.17 17.51
C ALA A 36 -1.52 -42.90 17.85
N ALA A 37 -2.69 -43.09 18.45
CA ALA A 37 -3.37 -42.09 19.27
C ALA A 37 -2.61 -42.00 20.61
N ALA A 38 -2.45 -40.88 21.32
CA ALA A 38 -3.03 -39.55 21.25
C ALA A 38 -2.09 -38.58 22.01
N GLN A 39 -2.04 -37.31 21.60
CA GLN A 39 -2.32 -36.16 22.47
C GLN A 39 -2.52 -34.90 21.60
N SER A 40 -3.74 -34.38 21.70
CA SER A 40 -4.32 -33.14 21.19
C SER A 40 -3.46 -31.91 21.51
N SER A 41 -3.48 -30.77 20.82
CA SER A 41 -4.32 -30.21 19.76
C SER A 41 -3.73 -28.83 19.46
N GLY A 42 -3.67 -28.43 18.20
CA GLY A 42 -3.29 -27.07 17.83
C GLY A 42 -2.48 -27.03 16.55
N SER A 43 -3.14 -27.34 15.43
CA SER A 43 -2.66 -26.97 14.11
C SER A 43 -2.41 -25.46 14.08
N ALA A 44 -1.14 -25.06 14.09
CA ALA A 44 -0.75 -23.74 13.65
C ALA A 44 -0.97 -23.71 12.13
N SER A 45 -2.17 -23.31 11.72
CA SER A 45 -2.42 -22.77 10.41
C SER A 45 -1.44 -21.61 10.23
N ALA A 46 -0.36 -21.84 9.50
CA ALA A 46 0.41 -20.75 8.93
C ALA A 46 -0.45 -20.15 7.81
N THR A 47 -1.45 -19.35 8.21
CA THR A 47 -2.04 -18.36 7.33
C THR A 47 -0.87 -17.48 6.94
N GLY A 48 -0.41 -17.58 5.69
CA GLY A 48 0.56 -16.63 5.15
C GLY A 48 -0.07 -15.25 5.24
N GLN A 49 0.23 -14.54 6.33
CA GLN A 49 0.01 -13.11 6.36
C GLN A 49 1.00 -12.55 5.35
N ILE A 50 0.49 -12.02 4.25
CA ILE A 50 1.27 -11.07 3.46
C ILE A 50 1.63 -9.97 4.45
N GLN A 51 2.89 -9.91 4.85
CA GLN A 51 3.38 -8.85 5.72
C GLN A 51 3.37 -7.59 4.87
N THR A 52 2.30 -6.81 4.95
CA THR A 52 2.24 -5.53 4.25
C THR A 52 3.25 -4.59 4.88
N MET A 53 4.01 -3.88 4.05
CA MET A 53 5.07 -2.97 4.50
C MET A 53 4.53 -1.61 4.98
N TYR A 54 3.21 -1.49 5.12
CA TYR A 54 2.48 -0.29 5.53
C TYR A 54 1.36 -0.66 6.51
N SER A 55 0.89 0.34 7.27
CA SER A 55 -0.25 0.24 8.18
C SER A 55 -1.55 0.66 7.46
N THR A 56 -2.71 0.31 7.99
CA THR A 56 -4.03 0.73 7.44
C THR A 56 -4.69 1.84 8.27
N SER A 57 -4.07 2.21 9.38
CA SER A 57 -4.50 3.28 10.28
C SER A 57 -3.35 3.62 11.22
N TYR A 58 -3.32 4.85 11.73
CA TYR A 58 -2.44 5.19 12.86
C TYR A 58 -2.87 4.45 14.13
N PRO A 59 -1.93 4.14 15.04
CA PRO A 59 -2.27 3.66 16.36
C PRO A 59 -3.21 4.63 17.08
N LYS A 60 -4.20 4.10 17.79
CA LYS A 60 -5.11 4.92 18.60
C LYS A 60 -4.48 5.24 19.95
N ILE A 61 -4.52 6.51 20.35
CA ILE A 61 -4.04 6.98 21.64
C ILE A 61 -5.18 6.90 22.66
N GLN A 62 -5.03 6.00 23.62
CA GLN A 62 -5.98 5.81 24.71
C GLN A 62 -5.57 6.59 25.95
N ALA A 63 -6.57 7.09 26.66
CA ALA A 63 -6.37 7.83 27.89
C ALA A 63 -5.94 6.88 29.00
N ASP A 64 -4.99 7.33 29.80
CA ASP A 64 -4.44 6.60 30.92
C ASP A 64 -4.15 7.56 32.09
N ALA A 65 -3.36 7.08 33.06
CA ALA A 65 -3.02 7.86 34.25
C ALA A 65 -2.16 9.10 33.92
N ASP A 66 -1.36 9.05 32.86
CA ASP A 66 -0.44 10.12 32.47
C ASP A 66 -1.12 11.08 31.47
N SER A 67 -1.99 10.57 30.60
CA SER A 67 -2.75 11.33 29.62
C SER A 67 -4.26 11.08 29.75
N SER A 68 -4.90 11.74 30.71
CA SER A 68 -6.31 11.52 31.06
C SER A 68 -7.34 11.98 30.01
N PHE A 69 -6.90 12.75 29.00
CA PHE A 69 -7.72 13.20 27.89
C PHE A 69 -6.86 13.29 26.62
N THR A 70 -7.27 12.60 25.56
CA THR A 70 -6.49 12.47 24.32
C THR A 70 -7.31 12.91 23.12
N VAL A 71 -6.63 13.38 22.08
CA VAL A 71 -7.22 13.69 20.78
C VAL A 71 -6.22 13.35 19.68
N GLN A 72 -6.72 12.89 18.54
CA GLN A 72 -5.98 12.70 17.29
C GLN A 72 -6.94 12.87 16.11
N SER A 73 -6.41 13.27 14.95
CA SER A 73 -7.12 13.09 13.68
C SER A 73 -6.92 11.66 13.16
N GLU A 74 -7.84 11.19 12.32
CA GLU A 74 -7.71 9.88 11.65
C GLU A 74 -6.51 9.84 10.70
N TYR A 75 -6.17 10.99 10.10
CA TYR A 75 -5.07 11.16 9.15
C TYR A 75 -4.32 12.45 9.44
N HIS A 76 -3.08 12.57 8.95
CA HIS A 76 -2.27 13.79 9.11
C HIS A 76 -2.39 14.74 7.92
N LEU A 77 -2.91 14.26 6.77
CA LEU A 77 -3.13 15.06 5.58
C LEU A 77 -4.57 14.95 5.08
N TYR A 78 -5.15 16.10 4.80
CA TYR A 78 -6.46 16.27 4.18
C TYR A 78 -6.39 17.27 3.03
N LYS A 79 -7.42 17.31 2.19
CA LYS A 79 -7.64 18.36 1.17
C LYS A 79 -8.93 19.12 1.44
N PRO A 80 -9.10 20.33 0.87
CA PRO A 80 -10.35 21.08 0.98
C PRO A 80 -11.57 20.23 0.57
N GLY A 81 -12.63 20.26 1.38
CA GLY A 81 -13.82 19.44 1.19
C GLY A 81 -13.78 18.05 1.82
N ASP A 82 -12.62 17.59 2.31
CA ASP A 82 -12.53 16.30 2.99
C ASP A 82 -13.31 16.30 4.31
N THR A 83 -13.72 15.09 4.69
CA THR A 83 -14.27 14.84 6.01
C THR A 83 -13.17 14.38 6.96
N VAL A 84 -12.88 15.22 7.95
CA VAL A 84 -11.91 14.97 9.02
C VAL A 84 -12.63 14.25 10.15
N ARG A 85 -12.21 13.02 10.46
CA ARG A 85 -12.62 12.31 11.66
C ARG A 85 -11.61 12.60 12.77
N ILE A 86 -12.09 13.20 13.85
CA ILE A 86 -11.36 13.42 15.09
C ILE A 86 -11.78 12.32 16.06
N GLU A 87 -10.80 11.70 16.69
CA GLU A 87 -10.98 10.65 17.67
C GLU A 87 -10.20 11.00 18.93
N GLY A 88 -10.65 10.48 20.05
CA GLY A 88 -9.95 10.66 21.30
C GLY A 88 -10.56 9.82 22.39
N SER A 89 -10.03 9.99 23.59
CA SER A 89 -10.52 9.27 24.75
C SER A 89 -10.39 10.09 26.02
N MET A 90 -11.18 9.72 27.02
CA MET A 90 -11.26 10.37 28.31
C MET A 90 -11.24 9.31 29.40
N SER A 91 -10.36 9.47 30.37
CA SER A 91 -10.21 8.53 31.48
C SER A 91 -11.47 8.51 32.35
N SER A 92 -11.67 7.40 33.07
CA SER A 92 -12.84 7.25 33.95
C SER A 92 -12.81 8.27 35.09
N GLU A 93 -11.62 8.56 35.60
CA GLU A 93 -11.38 9.56 36.65
C GLU A 93 -11.79 10.95 36.16
N MET A 94 -11.37 11.33 34.95
CA MET A 94 -11.72 12.62 34.37
C MET A 94 -13.23 12.78 34.20
N ARG A 95 -13.94 11.73 33.79
CA ARG A 95 -15.41 11.74 33.68
C ARG A 95 -16.11 11.88 35.03
N GLU A 96 -15.59 11.23 36.07
CA GLU A 96 -16.14 11.30 37.42
C GLU A 96 -15.94 12.71 38.02
N GLU A 97 -14.73 13.27 37.87
CA GLU A 97 -14.39 14.60 38.38
C GLU A 97 -15.14 15.72 37.65
N THR A 98 -15.20 15.65 36.32
CA THR A 98 -15.88 16.67 35.49
C THR A 98 -17.39 16.50 35.44
N GLN A 99 -17.90 15.32 35.81
CA GLN A 99 -19.30 14.93 35.67
C GLN A 99 -19.82 15.16 34.25
N SER A 100 -18.97 14.96 33.25
CA SER A 100 -19.26 15.19 31.84
C SER A 100 -18.89 14.00 30.99
N ASP A 101 -19.70 13.77 29.98
CA ASP A 101 -19.45 12.85 28.86
C ASP A 101 -19.47 13.60 27.53
N THR A 102 -19.45 14.93 27.55
CA THR A 102 -19.55 15.75 26.35
C THR A 102 -18.25 16.49 26.09
N VAL A 103 -17.76 16.36 24.86
CA VAL A 103 -16.56 17.03 24.36
C VAL A 103 -16.95 17.95 23.22
N SER A 104 -16.50 19.20 23.24
CA SER A 104 -16.56 20.11 22.11
C SER A 104 -15.25 20.05 21.33
N VAL A 105 -15.33 19.79 20.03
CA VAL A 105 -14.19 19.74 19.12
C VAL A 105 -14.24 20.96 18.20
N ASN A 106 -13.22 21.79 18.26
CA ASN A 106 -13.06 22.97 17.42
C ASN A 106 -11.92 22.74 16.44
N VAL A 107 -12.21 22.75 15.14
CA VAL A 107 -11.16 22.76 14.11
C VAL A 107 -10.79 24.21 13.84
N LYS A 108 -9.50 24.52 13.97
CA LYS A 108 -8.91 25.82 13.69
C LYS A 108 -7.97 25.74 12.49
N ASN A 109 -7.96 26.79 11.68
CA ASN A 109 -6.99 26.94 10.60
C ASN A 109 -5.65 27.50 11.12
N ALA A 110 -4.67 27.66 10.22
CA ALA A 110 -3.33 28.17 10.52
C ALA A 110 -3.31 29.57 11.18
N SER A 111 -4.37 30.37 11.02
CA SER A 111 -4.48 31.69 11.66
C SER A 111 -5.05 31.62 13.10
N GLY A 112 -5.42 30.42 13.56
CA GLY A 112 -6.10 30.18 14.83
C GLY A 112 -7.61 30.44 14.79
N GLN A 113 -8.18 30.72 13.61
CA GLN A 113 -9.63 30.92 13.45
C GLN A 113 -10.35 29.57 13.48
N VAL A 114 -11.40 29.47 14.30
CA VAL A 114 -12.31 28.32 14.31
C VAL A 114 -13.07 28.27 12.99
N VAL A 115 -12.87 27.21 12.21
CA VAL A 115 -13.54 26.96 10.93
C VAL A 115 -14.74 26.03 11.07
N ALA A 116 -14.76 25.20 12.13
CA ALA A 116 -15.88 24.33 12.45
C ALA A 116 -15.86 23.92 13.93
N THR A 117 -17.04 23.63 14.46
CA THR A 117 -17.23 23.12 15.82
C THR A 117 -18.22 21.97 15.78
N GLN A 118 -17.90 20.88 16.48
CA GLN A 118 -18.79 19.73 16.62
C GLN A 118 -18.67 19.16 18.04
N ASN A 119 -19.81 18.87 18.66
CA ASN A 119 -19.82 18.15 19.93
C ASN A 119 -19.83 16.64 19.69
N ALA A 120 -19.17 15.91 20.58
CA ALA A 120 -19.14 14.46 20.64
C ALA A 120 -19.46 13.98 22.05
N THR A 121 -20.02 12.76 22.14
CA THR A 121 -20.30 12.10 23.42
C THR A 121 -19.29 10.98 23.65
N VAL A 122 -18.79 10.88 24.87
CA VAL A 122 -17.88 9.83 25.32
C VAL A 122 -18.66 8.56 25.61
N ASP A 123 -18.30 7.47 24.93
CA ASP A 123 -18.95 6.18 25.08
C ASP A 123 -18.58 5.46 26.39
N SER A 124 -19.13 4.27 26.61
CA SER A 124 -18.87 3.47 27.82
C SER A 124 -17.43 2.99 27.95
N SER A 125 -16.67 2.98 26.85
CA SER A 125 -15.27 2.57 26.80
C SER A 125 -14.32 3.77 26.96
N GLY A 126 -14.86 4.98 27.14
CA GLY A 126 -14.08 6.20 27.28
C GLY A 126 -13.69 6.84 25.96
N ASN A 127 -14.15 6.35 24.81
CA ASN A 127 -13.81 6.91 23.50
C ASN A 127 -14.84 7.96 23.06
N TYR A 128 -14.40 8.93 22.27
CA TYR A 128 -15.29 9.83 21.54
C TYR A 128 -14.82 9.97 20.09
N SER A 129 -15.76 10.36 19.23
CA SER A 129 -15.43 10.70 17.84
C SER A 129 -16.31 11.85 17.36
N ALA A 130 -15.71 12.78 16.62
CA ALA A 130 -16.38 13.86 15.92
C ALA A 130 -16.01 13.81 14.44
N THR A 131 -16.97 14.13 13.59
CA THR A 131 -16.77 14.16 12.13
C THR A 131 -17.06 15.57 11.64
N ILE A 132 -16.07 16.19 10.99
CA ILE A 132 -16.12 17.57 10.53
C ILE A 132 -15.74 17.62 9.06
N THR A 133 -16.59 18.21 8.22
CA THR A 133 -16.26 18.43 6.81
C THR A 133 -15.57 19.79 6.65
N LEU A 134 -14.36 19.78 6.10
CA LEU A 134 -13.65 21.01 5.75
C LEU A 134 -14.41 21.75 4.63
N PRO A 135 -14.47 23.09 4.66
CA PRO A 135 -15.05 23.82 3.55
C PRO A 135 -14.24 23.57 2.27
N ALA A 136 -14.91 23.56 1.11
CA ALA A 136 -14.23 23.46 -0.19
C ALA A 136 -13.28 24.65 -0.46
N SER A 137 -13.46 25.75 0.27
CA SER A 137 -12.58 26.93 0.25
C SER A 137 -11.54 26.91 1.37
N ALA A 138 -11.32 25.77 2.04
CA ALA A 138 -10.27 25.65 3.05
C ALA A 138 -8.92 26.02 2.42
N GLN A 139 -8.15 26.83 3.13
CA GLN A 139 -6.81 27.21 2.71
C GLN A 139 -5.82 26.12 3.11
N GLU A 140 -4.75 26.00 2.35
CA GLU A 140 -3.62 25.14 2.68
C GLU A 140 -2.94 25.63 3.98
N GLY A 141 -2.37 24.68 4.71
CA GLY A 141 -1.57 24.97 5.91
C GLY A 141 -1.88 24.04 7.06
N GLU A 142 -1.31 24.37 8.22
CA GLU A 142 -1.47 23.62 9.47
C GLU A 142 -2.82 23.95 10.11
N TYR A 143 -3.54 22.93 10.54
CA TYR A 143 -4.81 23.01 11.23
C TYR A 143 -4.68 22.30 12.57
N SER A 144 -5.50 22.72 13.54
CA SER A 144 -5.60 22.04 14.83
C SER A 144 -7.03 21.58 15.10
N ALA A 145 -7.17 20.44 15.76
CA ALA A 145 -8.41 19.95 16.34
C ALA A 145 -8.31 20.07 17.86
N ASP A 146 -8.87 21.16 18.38
CA ASP A 146 -8.88 21.46 19.81
C ASP A 146 -10.12 20.83 20.44
N SER A 147 -9.92 19.77 21.21
CA SER A 147 -10.98 19.12 21.98
C SER A 147 -11.02 19.69 23.39
N LYS A 148 -12.22 19.96 23.90
CA LYS A 148 -12.47 20.50 25.23
C LYS A 148 -13.60 19.75 25.92
N ILE A 149 -13.40 19.38 27.17
CA ILE A 149 -14.46 18.80 28.00
C ILE A 149 -15.47 19.88 28.39
N GLU A 150 -16.75 19.66 28.11
CA GLU A 150 -17.82 20.59 28.45
C GLU A 150 -18.21 20.40 29.92
N VAL A 151 -17.74 21.31 30.79
CA VAL A 151 -17.98 21.25 32.23
C VAL A 151 -18.97 22.33 32.65
N SER A 152 -20.00 21.97 33.41
CA SER A 152 -20.96 22.94 33.94
C SER A 152 -20.29 23.92 34.91
N ALA A 153 -20.76 25.17 34.96
CA ALA A 153 -20.18 26.20 35.83
C ALA A 153 -20.14 25.81 37.32
N SER A 154 -21.14 25.04 37.78
CA SER A 154 -21.22 24.55 39.16
C SER A 154 -20.12 23.54 39.48
N VAL A 155 -19.74 22.70 38.53
CA VAL A 155 -18.65 21.72 38.70
C VAL A 155 -17.30 22.38 38.48
N LEU A 156 -17.19 23.26 37.49
CA LEU A 156 -15.93 23.95 37.14
C LEU A 156 -15.33 24.72 38.34
N GLY A 157 -16.18 25.32 39.17
CA GLY A 157 -15.72 26.01 40.39
C GLY A 157 -15.22 25.10 41.52
N LEU A 158 -15.36 23.79 41.37
CA LEU A 158 -14.96 22.76 42.36
C LEU A 158 -13.73 21.96 41.91
N LEU A 159 -13.35 22.05 40.63
CA LEU A 159 -12.21 21.32 40.09
C LEU A 159 -10.88 21.87 40.63
N SER A 160 -9.91 20.98 40.79
CA SER A 160 -8.54 21.39 41.10
C SER A 160 -7.90 22.06 39.88
N ALA A 161 -6.84 22.84 40.11
CA ALA A 161 -6.09 23.47 39.02
C ALA A 161 -5.49 22.43 38.05
N ASP A 162 -5.08 21.27 38.56
CA ASP A 162 -4.50 20.19 37.74
C ASP A 162 -5.53 19.58 36.79
N VAL A 163 -6.77 19.43 37.23
CA VAL A 163 -7.88 18.93 36.38
C VAL A 163 -8.22 19.97 35.34
N ILE A 164 -8.33 21.24 35.74
CA ILE A 164 -8.61 22.36 34.83
C ILE A 164 -7.57 22.42 33.70
N ALA A 165 -6.29 22.21 34.02
CA ALA A 165 -5.20 22.20 33.04
C ALA A 165 -5.28 21.05 32.02
N LYS A 166 -6.05 19.99 32.33
CA LYS A 166 -6.20 18.78 31.50
C LYS A 166 -7.56 18.69 30.78
N LEU A 167 -8.40 19.72 30.86
CA LEU A 167 -9.72 19.74 30.20
C LEU A 167 -9.63 19.93 28.68
N GLU A 168 -8.45 20.28 28.17
CA GLU A 168 -8.23 20.58 26.76
C GLU A 168 -7.09 19.71 26.24
N ALA A 169 -7.27 19.19 25.03
CA ALA A 169 -6.27 18.48 24.27
C ALA A 169 -6.31 18.97 22.82
N SER A 170 -5.18 18.94 22.12
CA SER A 170 -5.09 19.38 20.73
C SER A 170 -4.31 18.38 19.90
N ALA A 171 -4.73 18.22 18.64
CA ALA A 171 -4.03 17.44 17.63
C ALA A 171 -3.88 18.30 16.38
N GLU A 172 -2.73 18.18 15.71
CA GLU A 172 -2.44 18.90 14.48
C GLU A 172 -2.61 17.99 13.27
N PHE A 173 -3.06 18.58 12.17
CA PHE A 173 -3.08 17.96 10.85
C PHE A 173 -2.87 19.04 9.79
N VAL A 174 -2.59 18.63 8.56
CA VAL A 174 -2.31 19.56 7.47
C VAL A 174 -3.41 19.47 6.41
N VAL A 175 -3.76 20.63 5.85
CA VAL A 175 -4.55 20.72 4.62
C VAL A 175 -3.60 21.02 3.47
N GLY A 176 -3.46 20.09 2.55
CA GLY A 176 -2.56 20.17 1.40
C GLY A 176 -3.24 20.63 0.11
N SER A 177 -2.40 20.95 -0.88
CA SER A 177 -2.82 21.20 -2.26
C SER A 177 -2.97 19.89 -3.02
N SER A 178 -3.92 19.78 -3.94
CA SER A 178 -4.09 18.60 -4.79
C SER A 178 -3.74 18.92 -6.24
N ALA A 179 -2.94 18.06 -6.86
CA ALA A 179 -2.60 18.12 -8.28
C ALA A 179 -2.77 16.74 -8.93
N SER A 180 -3.15 16.74 -10.20
CA SER A 180 -3.25 15.52 -11.02
C SER A 180 -2.13 15.53 -12.05
N PHE A 181 -1.40 14.42 -12.15
CA PHE A 181 -0.24 14.27 -13.01
C PHE A 181 -0.52 13.21 -14.07
N ASP A 182 -0.38 13.59 -15.34
CA ASP A 182 -0.46 12.66 -16.46
C ASP A 182 0.84 11.86 -16.55
N VAL A 183 0.73 10.55 -16.39
CA VAL A 183 1.85 9.59 -16.46
C VAL A 183 1.63 8.70 -17.67
N GLU A 184 2.51 8.81 -18.66
CA GLU A 184 2.46 8.03 -19.90
C GLU A 184 3.30 6.75 -19.77
N ALA A 185 2.69 5.62 -20.10
CA ALA A 185 3.36 4.34 -20.25
C ALA A 185 3.95 4.17 -21.65
N SER A 186 4.94 3.30 -21.80
CA SER A 186 5.65 2.98 -23.04
C SER A 186 4.73 2.51 -24.17
N GLY A 187 3.58 1.95 -23.84
CA GLY A 187 2.51 1.55 -24.76
C GLY A 187 1.63 2.70 -25.29
N GLY A 188 1.86 3.94 -24.84
CA GLY A 188 1.06 5.13 -25.18
C GLY A 188 -0.23 5.29 -24.37
N GLU A 189 -0.44 4.46 -23.34
CA GLU A 189 -1.54 4.63 -22.39
C GLU A 189 -1.19 5.73 -21.38
N GLN A 190 -2.15 6.59 -21.06
CA GLN A 190 -1.98 7.68 -20.11
C GLN A 190 -2.80 7.41 -18.85
N PHE A 191 -2.17 7.58 -17.69
CA PHE A 191 -2.78 7.42 -16.39
C PHE A 191 -2.75 8.74 -15.62
N SER A 192 -3.80 9.00 -14.85
CA SER A 192 -3.90 10.17 -13.98
C SER A 192 -3.49 9.75 -12.57
N VAL A 193 -2.43 10.35 -12.03
CA VAL A 193 -2.00 10.14 -10.66
C VAL A 193 -2.32 11.38 -9.85
N ASP A 194 -3.23 11.25 -8.88
CA ASP A 194 -3.59 12.35 -8.00
C ASP A 194 -2.67 12.36 -6.78
N ILE A 195 -2.03 13.51 -6.53
CA ILE A 195 -1.19 13.72 -5.36
C ILE A 195 -1.70 14.94 -4.60
N THR A 196 -2.00 14.75 -3.32
CA THR A 196 -2.22 15.85 -2.37
C THR A 196 -1.00 15.99 -1.49
N SER A 197 -0.48 17.20 -1.27
CA SER A 197 0.67 17.40 -0.38
C SER A 197 0.75 18.82 0.16
N ASN A 198 1.46 18.97 1.28
CA ASN A 198 1.94 20.25 1.81
C ASN A 198 3.38 20.58 1.38
N SER A 199 3.98 19.74 0.53
CA SER A 199 5.23 19.97 -0.17
C SER A 199 4.99 20.39 -1.62
N ASN A 200 6.03 20.95 -2.25
CA ASN A 200 6.09 21.06 -3.71
C ASN A 200 6.33 19.68 -4.32
N VAL A 201 5.42 19.22 -5.19
CA VAL A 201 5.50 17.92 -5.85
C VAL A 201 5.98 18.08 -7.28
N SER A 202 6.97 17.28 -7.68
CA SER A 202 7.52 17.31 -9.04
C SER A 202 8.03 15.94 -9.49
N GLU A 203 8.48 15.85 -10.76
CA GLU A 203 9.16 14.67 -11.30
C GLU A 203 8.37 13.35 -11.19
N VAL A 204 7.04 13.42 -11.29
CA VAL A 204 6.17 12.24 -11.27
C VAL A 204 6.42 11.40 -12.52
N THR A 205 7.00 10.21 -12.34
CA THR A 205 7.47 9.34 -13.42
C THR A 205 7.20 7.87 -13.13
N LEU A 206 6.86 7.11 -14.17
CA LEU A 206 6.73 5.65 -14.10
C LEU A 206 7.96 4.99 -14.73
N ASN A 207 8.55 4.05 -14.01
CA ASN A 207 9.53 3.12 -14.53
C ASN A 207 8.90 1.73 -14.60
N GLU A 208 8.56 1.28 -15.81
CA GLU A 208 7.90 -0.02 -16.05
C GLU A 208 8.81 -1.21 -15.73
N GLU A 209 10.09 -1.14 -16.10
CA GLU A 209 11.05 -2.22 -15.83
C GLU A 209 11.21 -2.47 -14.32
N ALA A 210 11.30 -1.39 -13.54
CA ALA A 210 11.39 -1.44 -12.08
C ALA A 210 10.02 -1.53 -11.38
N LYS A 211 8.92 -1.44 -12.12
CA LYS A 211 7.53 -1.41 -11.61
C LYS A 211 7.37 -0.37 -10.51
N ARG A 212 7.74 0.87 -10.82
CA ARG A 212 7.92 1.92 -9.82
C ARG A 212 7.38 3.25 -10.29
N LEU A 213 6.50 3.83 -9.51
CA LEU A 213 6.13 5.24 -9.60
C LEU A 213 7.08 6.03 -8.68
N SER A 214 7.69 7.09 -9.19
CA SER A 214 8.59 7.97 -8.44
C SER A 214 8.10 9.41 -8.53
N PHE A 215 8.25 10.18 -7.47
CA PHE A 215 8.02 11.62 -7.46
C PHE A 215 8.89 12.30 -6.40
N THR A 216 9.20 13.57 -6.62
CA THR A 216 10.00 14.38 -5.70
C THR A 216 9.08 15.28 -4.87
N VAL A 217 9.32 15.33 -3.57
CA VAL A 217 8.66 16.24 -2.63
C VAL A 217 9.69 17.18 -2.02
N GLU A 218 9.43 18.48 -2.07
CA GLU A 218 10.31 19.50 -1.54
C GLU A 218 9.56 20.42 -0.57
N GLY A 219 10.10 20.60 0.64
CA GLY A 219 9.55 21.50 1.63
C GLY A 219 10.62 22.11 2.54
N GLN A 220 10.20 23.04 3.40
CA GLN A 220 11.12 23.76 4.28
C GLN A 220 11.72 22.84 5.36
N THR A 221 13.05 22.73 5.38
CA THR A 221 13.76 21.91 6.38
C THR A 221 13.37 22.24 7.82
N GLY A 222 13.22 21.18 8.63
CA GLY A 222 12.88 21.29 10.06
C GLY A 222 11.38 21.37 10.35
N THR A 223 10.54 21.16 9.33
CA THR A 223 9.08 21.02 9.47
C THR A 223 8.65 19.61 9.02
N THR A 224 7.36 19.30 9.11
CA THR A 224 6.81 17.98 8.74
C THR A 224 6.13 18.05 7.38
N GLY A 225 6.43 17.08 6.52
CA GLY A 225 5.81 16.88 5.22
C GLY A 225 4.90 15.67 5.19
N ALA A 226 3.85 15.76 4.39
CA ALA A 226 2.95 14.66 4.10
C ALA A 226 2.52 14.70 2.63
N ALA A 227 2.37 13.52 2.03
CA ALA A 227 1.80 13.35 0.71
C ALA A 227 0.78 12.21 0.70
N GLU A 228 -0.37 12.44 0.09
CA GLU A 228 -1.37 11.44 -0.25
C GLU A 228 -1.27 11.18 -1.75
N VAL A 229 -0.94 9.95 -2.16
CA VAL A 229 -0.87 9.54 -3.57
C VAL A 229 -1.94 8.51 -3.87
N THR A 230 -2.75 8.77 -4.90
CA THR A 230 -3.74 7.82 -5.42
C THR A 230 -3.24 7.24 -6.75
N ILE A 231 -3.04 5.92 -6.75
CA ILE A 231 -2.40 5.18 -7.82
C ILE A 231 -3.45 4.31 -8.53
N PRO A 232 -3.66 4.50 -9.84
CA PRO A 232 -4.49 3.60 -10.64
C PRO A 232 -3.87 2.19 -10.69
N LYS A 233 -4.64 1.17 -10.31
CA LYS A 233 -4.20 -0.24 -10.32
C LYS A 233 -3.96 -0.80 -11.73
N ALA A 234 -4.56 -0.18 -12.73
CA ALA A 234 -4.25 -0.46 -14.14
C ALA A 234 -2.80 -0.06 -14.50
N MET A 235 -2.28 0.99 -13.85
CA MET A 235 -0.90 1.47 -14.02
C MET A 235 0.08 0.66 -13.16
N LEU A 236 -0.17 0.56 -11.85
CA LEU A 236 0.74 -0.08 -10.90
C LEU A 236 -0.08 -0.78 -9.80
N SER A 237 0.17 -2.07 -9.58
CA SER A 237 -0.60 -2.88 -8.64
C SER A 237 0.16 -4.06 -8.04
N GLY A 238 -0.54 -4.85 -7.23
CA GLY A 238 0.00 -6.00 -6.52
C GLY A 238 0.43 -5.65 -5.10
N GLU A 239 1.46 -6.34 -4.60
CA GLU A 239 2.06 -5.99 -3.29
C GLU A 239 2.86 -4.71 -3.47
N MET A 240 2.42 -3.62 -2.83
CA MET A 240 3.07 -2.34 -2.95
C MET A 240 3.99 -2.06 -1.78
N THR A 241 5.11 -1.38 -2.02
CA THR A 241 5.98 -0.87 -0.96
C THR A 241 6.40 0.57 -1.27
N VAL A 242 6.64 1.34 -0.22
CA VAL A 242 7.04 2.74 -0.32
C VAL A 242 8.48 2.89 0.15
N LEU A 243 9.29 3.60 -0.62
CA LEU A 243 10.63 3.98 -0.28
C LEU A 243 10.74 5.51 -0.25
N ILE A 244 11.54 6.03 0.65
CA ILE A 244 11.92 7.45 0.72
C ILE A 244 13.44 7.48 0.63
N ASP A 245 13.97 8.18 -0.38
CA ASP A 245 15.41 8.24 -0.69
C ASP A 245 16.05 6.85 -0.85
N GLY A 246 15.30 5.92 -1.45
CA GLY A 246 15.72 4.52 -1.64
C GLY A 246 15.74 3.68 -0.36
N GLN A 247 15.31 4.23 0.79
CA GLN A 247 15.14 3.50 2.03
C GLN A 247 13.69 3.02 2.17
N LEU A 248 13.54 1.72 2.41
CA LEU A 248 12.23 1.09 2.60
C LEU A 248 11.56 1.57 3.89
N VAL A 249 10.35 2.11 3.76
CA VAL A 249 9.52 2.49 4.90
C VAL A 249 8.75 1.27 5.36
N THR A 250 8.86 0.93 6.64
CA THR A 250 8.21 -0.25 7.22
C THR A 250 6.95 0.14 7.98
N ALA A 251 6.02 -0.81 8.15
CA ALA A 251 4.78 -0.58 8.89
C ALA A 251 5.01 -0.12 10.35
N GLU A 252 6.14 -0.50 10.95
CA GLU A 252 6.50 -0.14 12.32
C GLU A 252 6.75 1.37 12.51
N SER A 253 7.12 2.09 11.44
CA SER A 253 7.30 3.54 11.47
C SER A 253 5.98 4.30 11.62
N ASN A 254 4.87 3.71 11.13
CA ASN A 254 3.59 4.40 10.89
C ASN A 254 3.68 5.59 9.92
N ASP A 255 4.76 5.73 9.17
CA ASP A 255 4.92 6.83 8.20
C ASP A 255 4.09 6.60 6.94
N VAL A 256 3.73 5.34 6.63
CA VAL A 256 2.92 4.98 5.45
C VAL A 256 1.62 4.32 5.88
N ILE A 257 0.52 4.97 5.54
CA ILE A 257 -0.85 4.50 5.79
C ILE A 257 -1.57 4.24 4.48
N LEU A 258 -2.08 3.02 4.26
CA LEU A 258 -3.05 2.73 3.21
C LEU A 258 -4.42 3.29 3.61
N LYS A 259 -4.78 4.46 3.05
CA LYS A 259 -6.05 5.15 3.35
C LYS A 259 -7.24 4.48 2.68
N SER A 260 -7.05 4.07 1.43
CA SER A 260 -8.14 3.46 0.66
C SER A 260 -7.59 2.45 -0.34
N GLN A 261 -8.39 1.42 -0.60
CA GLN A 261 -8.10 0.46 -1.65
C GLN A 261 -9.40 0.01 -2.31
N THR A 262 -9.64 0.48 -3.52
CA THR A 262 -10.83 0.13 -4.31
C THR A 262 -10.48 -0.93 -5.34
N GLN A 263 -11.41 -1.26 -6.25
CA GLN A 263 -11.10 -2.13 -7.38
C GLN A 263 -10.13 -1.46 -8.37
N THR A 264 -10.18 -0.13 -8.49
CA THR A 264 -9.45 0.65 -9.49
C THR A 264 -8.22 1.34 -8.94
N ASP A 265 -8.19 1.67 -7.65
CA ASP A 265 -7.18 2.57 -7.08
C ASP A 265 -6.65 2.06 -5.74
N ALA A 266 -5.44 2.52 -5.39
CA ALA A 266 -4.88 2.44 -4.05
C ALA A 266 -4.38 3.82 -3.62
N THR A 267 -4.72 4.24 -2.41
CA THR A 267 -4.34 5.55 -1.88
C THR A 267 -3.48 5.39 -0.64
N PHE A 268 -2.28 5.95 -0.67
CA PHE A 268 -1.34 5.96 0.44
C PHE A 268 -1.15 7.37 0.96
N GLU A 269 -1.13 7.54 2.27
CA GLU A 269 -0.55 8.71 2.92
C GLU A 269 0.84 8.38 3.43
N ILE A 270 1.78 9.27 3.15
CA ILE A 270 3.22 9.10 3.34
C ILE A 270 3.71 10.34 4.08
N ASN A 271 4.24 10.13 5.28
CA ASN A 271 4.79 11.19 6.13
C ASN A 271 6.31 11.18 6.04
N TYR A 272 6.89 12.36 6.14
CA TYR A 272 8.34 12.57 6.09
C TYR A 272 8.69 13.87 6.80
N HIS A 273 9.96 14.06 7.10
CA HIS A 273 10.44 15.38 7.47
C HIS A 273 10.65 16.21 6.21
N HIS A 274 10.27 17.48 6.22
CA HIS A 274 10.52 18.32 5.05
C HIS A 274 12.02 18.45 4.81
N SER A 275 12.40 18.16 3.58
CA SER A 275 13.63 18.56 2.90
C SER A 275 13.35 18.31 1.41
N GLU A 276 14.35 17.92 0.62
CA GLU A 276 14.11 17.35 -0.71
C GLU A 276 14.18 15.83 -0.59
N HIS A 277 13.09 15.15 -0.96
CA HIS A 277 13.00 13.69 -0.91
C HIS A 277 12.49 13.12 -2.22
N THR A 278 13.02 11.96 -2.61
CA THR A 278 12.44 11.13 -3.66
C THR A 278 11.58 10.05 -3.02
N VAL A 279 10.27 10.10 -3.28
CA VAL A 279 9.31 9.07 -2.87
C VAL A 279 9.14 8.08 -4.02
N GLU A 280 9.21 6.79 -3.71
CA GLU A 280 9.05 5.72 -4.67
C GLU A 280 8.00 4.72 -4.19
N VAL A 281 6.99 4.47 -5.01
CA VAL A 281 6.01 3.39 -4.77
C VAL A 281 6.29 2.28 -5.78
N THR A 282 6.66 1.11 -5.29
CA THR A 282 6.91 -0.09 -6.11
C THR A 282 5.74 -1.05 -6.02
N GLY A 283 5.47 -1.78 -7.10
CA GLY A 283 4.43 -2.81 -7.16
C GLY A 283 4.97 -4.13 -7.74
N THR A 284 4.18 -5.21 -7.66
CA THR A 284 4.55 -6.48 -8.29
C THR A 284 4.10 -6.58 -9.74
N THR A 285 3.12 -5.75 -10.13
CA THR A 285 2.61 -5.65 -11.50
C THR A 285 2.59 -4.19 -11.91
N VAL A 286 2.93 -3.93 -13.16
CA VAL A 286 2.81 -2.62 -13.82
C VAL A 286 1.99 -2.84 -15.09
N VAL A 287 1.46 -1.77 -15.67
CA VAL A 287 0.75 -1.79 -16.96
C VAL A 287 1.47 -2.74 -17.93
N PRO A 288 0.77 -3.73 -18.53
CA PRO A 288 1.44 -4.74 -19.33
C PRO A 288 2.12 -4.16 -20.56
N GLU A 289 3.43 -4.38 -20.68
CA GLU A 289 4.20 -4.12 -21.90
C GLU A 289 3.82 -5.12 -23.02
N PHE A 290 2.60 -5.07 -23.54
CA PHE A 290 2.26 -5.82 -24.76
C PHE A 290 2.02 -4.87 -25.91
N PRO A 291 3.01 -4.64 -26.78
CA PRO A 291 2.71 -4.02 -28.05
C PRO A 291 1.76 -4.96 -28.79
N LEU A 292 0.64 -4.44 -29.31
CA LEU A 292 -0.25 -5.17 -30.24
C LEU A 292 0.55 -5.88 -31.35
N ALA A 293 1.70 -5.32 -31.72
CA ALA A 293 2.66 -5.93 -32.63
C ALA A 293 3.19 -7.30 -32.17
N ALA A 294 3.42 -7.55 -30.88
CA ALA A 294 3.85 -8.87 -30.38
C ALA A 294 2.72 -9.92 -30.49
N LEU A 295 1.46 -9.52 -30.25
CA LEU A 295 0.31 -10.39 -30.51
C LEU A 295 0.12 -10.65 -32.01
N ILE A 296 0.30 -9.63 -32.85
CA ILE A 296 0.28 -9.77 -34.32
C ILE A 296 1.43 -10.66 -34.81
N MET A 297 2.64 -10.51 -34.26
CA MET A 297 3.80 -11.33 -34.59
C MET A 297 3.62 -12.78 -34.12
N ALA A 298 3.10 -13.01 -32.93
CA ALA A 298 2.77 -14.34 -32.43
C ALA A 298 1.68 -15.01 -33.28
N ALA A 299 0.63 -14.28 -33.66
CA ALA A 299 -0.40 -14.76 -34.58
C ALA A 299 0.17 -15.05 -35.98
N GLY A 300 1.08 -14.20 -36.47
CA GLY A 300 1.80 -14.39 -37.72
C GLY A 300 2.61 -15.68 -37.72
N VAL A 301 3.43 -15.91 -36.69
CA VAL A 301 4.23 -17.14 -36.54
C VAL A 301 3.33 -18.37 -36.40
N ALA A 302 2.27 -18.30 -35.59
CA ALA A 302 1.31 -19.40 -35.44
C ALA A 302 0.60 -19.75 -36.76
N SER A 303 0.25 -18.75 -37.58
CA SER A 303 -0.37 -18.97 -38.89
C SER A 303 0.56 -19.70 -39.86
N VAL A 304 1.85 -19.35 -39.89
CA VAL A 304 2.85 -20.01 -40.73
C VAL A 304 3.06 -21.46 -40.29
N VAL A 305 3.17 -21.70 -38.98
CA VAL A 305 3.33 -23.06 -38.43
C VAL A 305 2.09 -23.92 -38.69
N GLY A 306 0.89 -23.36 -38.56
CA GLY A 306 -0.37 -24.04 -38.87
C GLY A 306 -0.48 -24.44 -40.34
N ILE A 307 -0.13 -23.56 -41.28
CA ILE A 307 -0.11 -23.86 -42.72
C ILE A 307 0.85 -25.01 -43.02
N VAL A 308 2.05 -25.00 -42.44
CA VAL A 308 3.05 -26.07 -42.64
C VAL A 308 2.60 -27.41 -42.04
N ALA A 309 1.92 -27.39 -40.89
CA ALA A 309 1.41 -28.60 -40.25
C ALA A 309 0.23 -29.22 -41.03
N VAL A 310 -0.72 -28.41 -41.51
CA VAL A 310 -1.86 -28.88 -42.31
C VAL A 310 -1.39 -29.37 -43.68
N GLY A 311 -0.44 -28.68 -44.32
CA GLY A 311 0.14 -29.11 -45.60
C GLY A 311 0.91 -30.44 -45.51
N ARG A 312 1.47 -30.77 -44.34
CA ARG A 312 2.08 -32.08 -44.08
C ARG A 312 1.07 -33.19 -43.79
N ALA A 313 -0.10 -32.85 -43.23
CA ALA A 313 -1.16 -33.81 -42.95
C ALA A 313 -1.95 -34.24 -44.19
N THR A 314 -2.09 -33.37 -45.20
CA THR A 314 -2.83 -33.67 -46.44
C THR A 314 -1.99 -34.28 -47.56
N GLY A 315 -0.65 -34.32 -47.41
CA GLY A 315 0.28 -34.83 -48.44
C GLY A 315 0.49 -36.34 -48.49
N ARG A 316 -0.33 -37.18 -47.82
CA ARG A 316 -0.07 -38.63 -47.75
C ARG A 316 -1.33 -39.50 -47.79
N PHE A 317 -2.17 -39.39 -48.81
CA PHE A 317 -3.05 -40.47 -49.25
C PHE A 317 -3.31 -40.38 -50.75
N GLY A 318 -2.53 -41.13 -51.53
CA GLY A 318 -2.76 -41.23 -52.97
C GLY A 318 -1.60 -41.90 -53.70
N LEU A 319 -1.34 -43.18 -53.42
CA LEU A 319 -0.56 -44.09 -54.26
C LEU A 319 -0.81 -45.54 -53.79
N TRP A 320 -1.77 -46.23 -54.39
CA TRP A 320 -1.52 -47.47 -55.14
C TRP A 320 -2.77 -47.98 -55.85
N SER A 321 -2.46 -48.63 -56.98
CA SER A 321 -3.30 -49.29 -57.99
C SER A 321 -4.25 -50.35 -57.46
#